data_AF-A0A3M1RW37-F1
#
_entry.id   AF-A0A3M1RW37-F1
#
_cell.length_a   1.000
_cell.length_b   1.000
_cell.length_c   1.000
_cell.angle_alpha   90.00
_cell.angle_beta   90.00
_cell.angle_gamma   90.00
#
_symmetry.space_group_name_H-M   'P 1'
#
loop_
_entity.id
_entity.type
_entity.pdbx_description
1 polymer ?
#
loop_
_entity_poly.entity_id
_entity_poly.type
_entity_poly.pdbx_seq_one_letter_code
_entity_poly.pdbx_strand_id
1 'polypeptide(L)'
;MKKLGNNLIIAIFFLLIIFCGIGARLYHIRAPLADHQEWRQCDTAAMAKNFSENNTSILYPQIDWGGNSSGYVESEFPLFPYIVSIIYRFTGTNSKYGRMLSILLYPLSSLLLFLTTSL
;
A
#
# COMPACT_ATOMS: atom_id res chain seq x y z
N MET A 1 -6.16 -31.79 -25.50
CA MET A 1 -5.75 -32.19 -24.12
C MET A 1 -4.40 -31.61 -23.70
N LYS A 2 -3.30 -31.71 -24.49
CA LYS A 2 -1.98 -31.12 -24.12
C LYS A 2 -1.99 -29.61 -23.79
N LYS A 3 -2.72 -28.78 -24.56
CA LYS A 3 -2.84 -27.32 -24.33
C LYS A 3 -3.49 -26.97 -22.97
N LEU A 4 -4.45 -27.78 -22.51
CA LEU A 4 -5.13 -27.58 -21.23
C LEU A 4 -4.19 -27.87 -20.04
N GLY A 5 -3.33 -28.90 -20.17
CA GLY A 5 -2.32 -29.22 -19.17
C GLY A 5 -1.27 -28.11 -18.98
N ASN A 6 -0.81 -27.50 -20.07
CA ASN A 6 0.16 -26.41 -19.99
C ASN A 6 -0.42 -25.16 -19.31
N ASN A 7 -1.67 -24.81 -19.60
CA ASN A 7 -2.34 -23.67 -18.97
C ASN A 7 -2.53 -23.88 -17.45
N LEU A 8 -2.85 -25.11 -17.05
CA LEU A 8 -3.00 -25.46 -15.64
C LEU A 8 -1.66 -25.32 -14.89
N ILE A 9 -0.56 -25.78 -15.48
CA ILE A 9 0.78 -25.67 -14.89
C ILE A 9 1.15 -24.19 -14.70
N ILE A 10 0.95 -23.35 -15.72
CA ILE A 10 1.22 -21.90 -15.65
C ILE A 10 0.40 -21.25 -14.54
N ALA A 11 -0.89 -21.60 -14.41
CA ALA A 11 -1.75 -21.07 -13.36
C ALA A 11 -1.25 -21.46 -11.95
N ILE A 12 -0.80 -22.69 -11.76
CA ILE A 12 -0.23 -23.15 -10.48
C ILE A 12 1.04 -22.38 -10.14
N PHE A 13 1.97 -22.22 -11.08
CA PHE A 13 3.19 -21.44 -10.87
C PHE A 13 2.89 -19.98 -10.53
N PHE A 14 1.94 -19.37 -11.24
CA PHE A 14 1.52 -18.00 -10.98
C PHE A 14 0.95 -17.86 -9.56
N LEU A 15 0.04 -18.74 -9.15
CA LEU A 15 -0.51 -18.74 -7.79
C LEU A 15 0.59 -18.92 -6.73
N LEU A 16 1.55 -19.81 -6.97
CA LEU A 16 2.68 -20.02 -6.07
C LEU A 16 3.50 -18.73 -5.89
N ILE A 17 3.78 -18.00 -6.96
CA ILE A 17 4.47 -16.70 -6.91
C ILE A 17 3.68 -15.70 -6.05
N ILE A 18 2.35 -15.62 -6.24
CA ILE A 18 1.49 -14.74 -5.44
C ILE A 18 1.57 -15.11 -3.96
N PHE A 19 1.39 -16.37 -3.61
CA PHE A 19 1.41 -16.80 -2.20
C PHE A 19 2.78 -16.60 -1.54
N CYS A 20 3.87 -16.90 -2.24
CA CYS A 20 5.22 -16.62 -1.75
C CYS A 20 5.44 -15.10 -1.56
N GLY A 21 4.98 -14.28 -2.51
CA GLY A 21 5.09 -12.83 -2.44
C GLY A 21 4.27 -12.20 -1.31
N ILE A 22 3.10 -12.74 -0.99
CA ILE A 22 2.31 -12.36 0.20
C ILE A 22 3.05 -12.77 1.47
N GLY A 23 3.51 -14.02 1.55
CA GLY A 23 4.24 -14.53 2.73
C GLY A 23 5.46 -13.69 3.07
N ALA A 24 6.26 -13.33 2.06
CA ALA A 24 7.42 -12.46 2.24
C ALA A 24 7.06 -11.05 2.76
N ARG A 25 5.93 -10.48 2.34
CA ARG A 25 5.49 -9.14 2.78
C ARG A 25 4.79 -9.12 4.14
N LEU A 26 4.30 -10.26 4.61
CA LEU A 26 3.77 -10.39 5.96
C LEU A 26 4.89 -10.31 7.01
N TYR A 27 6.14 -10.58 6.62
CA TYR A 27 7.30 -10.35 7.46
C TYR A 27 7.35 -8.88 7.88
N HIS A 28 7.51 -8.63 9.17
CA HIS A 28 7.59 -7.28 9.76
C HIS A 28 6.36 -6.39 9.57
N ILE A 29 5.16 -6.93 9.31
CA ILE A 29 3.95 -6.08 9.16
C ILE A 29 3.63 -5.21 10.38
N ARG A 30 4.05 -5.64 11.59
CA ARG A 30 3.89 -4.91 12.87
C ARG A 30 5.15 -4.20 13.34
N ALA A 31 6.25 -4.27 12.59
CA ALA A 31 7.48 -3.57 12.96
C ALA A 31 7.25 -2.05 12.94
N PRO A 32 7.96 -1.27 13.76
CA PRO A 32 7.89 0.18 13.69
C PRO A 32 8.28 0.70 12.30
N LEU A 33 7.84 1.92 11.97
CA LEU A 33 8.26 2.65 10.77
C LEU A 33 9.64 3.28 11.02
N ALA A 34 10.63 2.45 11.34
CA ALA A 34 11.99 2.88 11.70
C ALA A 34 13.02 2.00 10.98
N ASP A 35 12.93 1.99 9.64
CA ASP A 35 13.83 1.28 8.75
C ASP A 35 14.60 2.26 7.84
N HIS A 36 15.50 1.77 6.99
CA HIS A 36 16.29 2.63 6.10
C HIS A 36 15.46 3.53 5.18
N GLN A 37 14.20 3.18 4.92
CA GLN A 37 13.25 3.94 4.09
C GLN A 37 12.13 4.57 4.94
N GLU A 38 12.39 4.77 6.23
CA GLU A 38 11.42 5.26 7.21
C GLU A 38 10.78 6.57 6.81
N TRP A 39 11.55 7.51 6.27
CA TRP A 39 11.06 8.85 5.93
C TRP A 39 9.83 8.80 5.01
N ARG A 40 9.84 7.98 3.94
CA ARG A 40 8.68 7.83 3.03
C ARG A 40 7.50 7.12 3.69
N GLN A 41 7.76 6.08 4.47
CA GLN A 41 6.70 5.33 5.15
C GLN A 41 6.03 6.21 6.23
N CYS A 42 6.82 6.96 6.98
CA CYS A 42 6.38 7.90 8.00
C CYS A 42 5.62 9.07 7.38
N ASP A 43 6.09 9.68 6.30
CA ASP A 43 5.36 10.74 5.59
C ASP A 43 3.99 10.25 5.10
N THR A 44 3.95 9.05 4.52
CA THR A 44 2.69 8.45 4.05
C THR A 44 1.73 8.20 5.23
N ALA A 45 2.25 7.69 6.35
CA ALA A 45 1.45 7.45 7.54
C ALA A 45 0.97 8.76 8.19
N ALA A 46 1.80 9.80 8.21
CA ALA A 46 1.45 11.13 8.69
C ALA A 46 0.38 11.78 7.81
N MET A 47 0.50 11.69 6.49
CA MET A 47 -0.54 12.13 5.56
C MET A 47 -1.87 11.43 5.80
N ALA A 48 -1.85 10.09 5.89
CA ALA A 48 -3.06 9.31 6.14
C ALA A 48 -3.72 9.69 7.48
N LYS A 49 -2.91 9.93 8.52
CA LYS A 49 -3.38 10.40 9.82
C LYS A 49 -4.03 11.78 9.70
N ASN A 50 -3.35 12.76 9.10
CA ASN A 50 -3.90 14.11 8.93
C ASN A 50 -5.18 14.13 8.08
N PHE A 51 -5.26 13.34 7.01
CA PHE A 51 -6.51 13.19 6.24
C PHE A 51 -7.66 12.64 7.08
N SER A 52 -7.37 11.72 8.01
CA SER A 52 -8.36 11.12 8.90
C SER A 52 -8.81 12.10 9.99
N GLU A 53 -7.87 12.81 10.61
CA GLU A 53 -8.11 13.70 11.75
C GLU A 53 -8.68 15.06 11.32
N ASN A 54 -8.09 15.69 10.30
CA ASN A 54 -8.42 17.06 9.89
C ASN A 54 -9.51 17.14 8.81
N ASN A 55 -9.94 16.01 8.24
CA ASN A 55 -10.91 15.96 7.15
C ASN A 55 -10.52 16.82 5.93
N THR A 56 -9.21 16.92 5.65
CA THR A 56 -8.71 17.69 4.53
C THR A 56 -9.07 17.06 3.19
N SER A 57 -9.25 17.92 2.17
CA SER A 57 -9.41 17.46 0.80
C SER A 57 -8.15 16.74 0.33
N ILE A 58 -8.30 15.68 -0.47
CA ILE A 58 -7.20 14.92 -1.09
C ILE A 58 -6.19 15.82 -1.82
N LEU A 59 -6.60 17.00 -2.29
CA LEU A 59 -5.72 17.94 -3.00
C LEU A 59 -4.78 18.72 -2.09
N TYR A 60 -4.97 18.64 -0.77
CA TYR A 60 -4.21 19.40 0.22
C TYR A 60 -3.67 18.47 1.32
N PRO A 61 -2.72 17.56 0.98
CA PRO A 61 -2.12 16.67 1.96
C PRO A 61 -1.31 17.46 3.00
N GLN A 62 -1.27 16.92 4.22
CA GLN A 62 -0.57 17.50 5.36
C GLN A 62 0.38 16.50 6.03
N ILE A 63 1.41 17.01 6.69
CA ILE A 63 2.49 16.25 7.36
C ILE A 63 2.78 16.81 8.74
N ASP A 64 3.40 15.99 9.59
CA ASP A 64 3.64 16.34 11.01
C ASP A 64 4.92 17.19 11.20
N TRP A 65 5.82 17.27 10.22
CA TRP A 65 7.08 18.04 10.32
C TRP A 65 6.97 19.50 9.83
N GLY A 66 5.76 19.99 9.52
CA GLY A 66 5.51 21.36 9.05
C GLY A 66 5.70 22.49 10.09
N GLY A 67 6.10 22.16 11.32
CA GLY A 67 6.32 23.13 12.39
C GLY A 67 5.04 23.88 12.79
N ASN A 68 5.12 25.21 12.87
CA ASN A 68 3.98 26.07 13.24
C ASN A 68 3.05 26.44 12.06
N SER A 69 3.29 25.87 10.87
CA SER A 69 2.42 26.06 9.70
C SER A 69 1.27 25.05 9.69
N SER A 70 0.33 25.21 8.75
CA SER A 70 -0.71 24.20 8.52
C SER A 70 -0.19 22.85 8.00
N GLY A 71 1.11 22.71 7.77
CA GLY A 71 1.76 21.44 7.41
C GLY A 71 1.43 20.93 6.01
N TYR A 72 0.96 21.78 5.10
CA TYR A 72 0.75 21.40 3.70
C TYR A 72 2.07 21.05 3.03
N VAL A 73 2.07 19.99 2.24
CA VAL A 73 3.27 19.53 1.53
C VAL A 73 2.97 19.29 0.07
N GLU A 74 3.94 19.64 -0.77
CA GLU A 74 3.94 19.26 -2.17
C GLU A 74 4.35 17.79 -2.28
N SER A 75 3.42 16.95 -2.75
CA SER A 75 3.68 15.53 -2.95
C SER A 75 3.08 15.04 -4.26
N GLU A 76 3.39 13.79 -4.60
CA GLU A 76 2.61 13.05 -5.58
C GLU A 76 1.12 13.00 -5.22
N PHE A 77 0.26 12.67 -6.19
CA PHE A 77 -1.18 12.57 -5.97
C PHE A 77 -1.47 11.58 -4.81
N PRO A 78 -2.03 12.05 -3.66
CA PRO A 78 -1.97 11.31 -2.41
C PRO A 78 -3.10 10.27 -2.29
N LEU A 79 -3.36 9.52 -3.37
CA LEU A 79 -4.39 8.49 -3.43
C LEU A 79 -4.16 7.40 -2.39
N PHE A 80 -2.93 6.92 -2.28
CA PHE A 80 -2.58 5.86 -1.35
C PHE A 80 -2.80 6.28 0.12
N PRO A 81 -2.19 7.37 0.64
CA PRO A 81 -2.44 7.81 2.01
C PRO A 81 -3.92 8.20 2.24
N TYR A 82 -4.62 8.71 1.22
CA TYR A 82 -6.06 8.99 1.34
C TYR A 82 -6.89 7.72 1.56
N ILE A 83 -6.63 6.63 0.82
CA ILE A 83 -7.32 5.34 1.06
C ILE A 83 -7.00 4.80 2.46
N VAL A 84 -5.75 4.90 2.91
CA VAL A 84 -5.36 4.51 4.28
C VAL A 84 -6.09 5.36 5.32
N SER A 85 -6.30 6.66 5.07
CA SER A 85 -7.06 7.54 5.97
C SER A 85 -8.50 7.07 6.17
N ILE A 86 -9.15 6.54 5.12
CA ILE A 86 -10.50 5.98 5.22
C ILE A 86 -10.49 4.77 6.16
N ILE A 87 -9.47 3.91 6.10
CA ILE A 87 -9.31 2.78 7.02
C ILE A 87 -9.09 3.27 8.46
N TYR A 88 -8.26 4.30 8.65
CA TYR A 88 -8.00 4.90 9.97
C TYR A 88 -9.27 5.44 10.62
N ARG A 89 -10.21 6.03 9.87
CA ARG A 89 -11.48 6.53 10.42
C ARG A 89 -12.31 5.45 11.13
N PHE A 90 -12.22 4.19 10.67
CA PHE A 90 -12.97 3.09 11.27
C PHE A 90 -12.18 2.28 12.30
N THR A 91 -10.85 2.29 12.21
CA THR A 91 -9.98 1.36 12.96
C THR A 91 -9.00 2.03 13.92
N GLY A 92 -8.86 3.36 13.83
CA GLY A 92 -7.81 4.13 14.48
C GLY A 92 -6.49 4.11 13.73
N THR A 93 -5.60 5.03 14.10
CA THR A 93 -4.30 5.23 13.45
C THR A 93 -3.34 4.09 13.80
N ASN A 94 -2.93 3.29 12.80
CA ASN A 94 -1.94 2.23 12.99
C ASN A 94 -1.14 1.97 11.71
N SER A 95 0.19 2.01 11.81
CA SER A 95 1.12 1.84 10.68
C SER A 95 0.92 0.54 9.90
N LYS A 96 0.39 -0.52 10.52
CA LYS A 96 0.14 -1.80 9.85
C LYS A 96 -0.83 -1.69 8.68
N TYR A 97 -1.79 -0.77 8.72
CA TYR A 97 -2.85 -0.70 7.70
C TYR A 97 -2.32 -0.25 6.34
N GLY A 98 -1.33 0.66 6.30
CA GLY A 98 -0.64 1.01 5.07
C GLY A 98 0.05 -0.21 4.44
N ARG A 99 0.75 -1.01 5.26
CA ARG A 99 1.40 -2.25 4.80
C ARG A 99 0.37 -3.30 4.34
N MET A 100 -0.74 -3.47 5.06
CA MET A 100 -1.83 -4.37 4.68
C MET A 100 -2.43 -3.98 3.32
N LEU A 101 -2.69 -2.69 3.10
CA LEU A 101 -3.21 -2.21 1.82
C LEU A 101 -2.25 -2.51 0.67
N SER A 102 -0.95 -2.27 0.86
CA SER A 102 0.08 -2.63 -0.14
C SER A 102 0.10 -4.13 -0.45
N ILE A 103 -0.03 -4.99 0.56
CA ILE A 103 -0.11 -6.45 0.39
C ILE A 103 -1.37 -6.85 -0.39
N LEU A 104 -2.50 -6.20 -0.17
CA LEU A 104 -3.75 -6.49 -0.89
C LEU A 104 -3.70 -6.05 -2.36
N LEU A 105 -2.98 -4.99 -2.68
CA LEU A 105 -2.83 -4.51 -4.06
C LEU A 105 -1.85 -5.38 -4.87
N TYR A 106 -0.90 -6.05 -4.22
CA TYR A 106 0.13 -6.86 -4.89
C TYR A 106 -0.43 -7.96 -5.83
N PRO A 107 -1.42 -8.80 -5.44
CA PRO A 107 -1.99 -9.80 -6.33
C PRO A 107 -2.66 -9.19 -7.56
N LEU A 108 -3.38 -8.07 -7.37
CA LEU A 108 -4.04 -7.35 -8.46
C LEU A 108 -3.00 -6.81 -9.46
N SER A 109 -1.96 -6.14 -8.98
CA SER A 109 -0.87 -5.65 -9.83
C SER A 109 -0.17 -6.78 -10.58
N SER A 110 0.09 -7.89 -9.90
CA SER A 110 0.74 -9.06 -10.49
C SER A 110 -0.11 -9.70 -11.59
N LEU A 111 -1.44 -9.77 -11.40
CA LEU A 111 -2.38 -10.27 -12.40
C LEU A 111 -2.42 -9.35 -13.63
N LEU A 112 -2.51 -8.04 -13.43
CA LEU A 112 -2.52 -7.07 -14.53
C LEU A 112 -1.24 -7.15 -15.35
N LEU A 113 -0.08 -7.22 -14.70
CA LEU A 113 1.20 -7.41 -15.39
C LEU A 113 1.22 -8.70 -16.21
N PHE A 114 0.81 -9.83 -15.61
CA PHE A 114 0.74 -11.10 -16.31
C PHE A 114 -0.15 -11.03 -17.56
N LEU A 115 -1.34 -10.43 -17.43
CA LEU A 115 -2.26 -10.22 -18.56
C LEU A 115 -1.61 -9.41 -19.67
N THR A 116 -0.99 -8.27 -19.35
CA THR A 116 -0.33 -7.42 -20.36
C THR A 116 0.82 -8.09 -21.10
N THR A 117 1.56 -9.00 -20.46
CA THR A 117 2.65 -9.75 -21.10
C THR A 117 2.16 -10.97 -21.89
N SER A 118 0.93 -11.41 -21.64
CA SER A 118 0.33 -12.60 -22.27
C SER A 118 -0.52 -12.30 -23.50
N LEU A 119 -0.77 -11.01 -23.77
CA LEU A 119 -1.42 -10.49 -24.97
C LEU A 119 -0.39 -10.30 -26.09
#